data_AF-A0A928JAY8-F1
#
_entry.id   AF-A0A928JAY8-F1
#
_cell.length_a   1.000
_cell.length_b   1.000
_cell.length_c   1.000
_cell.angle_alpha   90.00
_cell.angle_beta   90.00
_cell.angle_gamma   90.00
#
_symmetry.space_group_name_H-M   'P 1'
#
loop_
_entity.id
_entity.type
_entity.pdbx_description
1 polymer ?
#
loop_
_entity_poly.entity_id
_entity_poly.type
_entity_poly.pdbx_seq_one_letter_code
_entity_poly.pdbx_strand_id
1 'polypeptide(L)'
;MNTNTTPPQGSFGFLRFAVGTASNTIPLKDAAVYVYTDPSNGDEGRLLYTLMTNEDGITETITLPTPPLSESFSPESLKPYSTYNVFAAKQGFYPTEGRTVPLFPGITSIQPINLIPLSEMPGAPAPKEESSGRLEP
;
A
#
# COMPACT_ATOMS: atom_id res chain seq x y z
N MET A 1 -26.71 24.63 21.09
CA MET A 1 -25.55 23.73 20.97
C MET A 1 -26.04 22.46 20.27
N ASN A 2 -25.96 22.43 18.95
CA ASN A 2 -26.33 21.30 18.11
C ASN A 2 -25.04 20.74 17.50
N THR A 3 -24.59 19.61 18.05
CA THR A 3 -23.44 18.84 17.56
C THR A 3 -23.86 18.09 16.29
N ASN A 4 -23.98 18.80 15.18
CA ASN A 4 -24.08 18.16 13.87
C ASN A 4 -22.67 17.83 13.39
N THR A 5 -22.06 16.82 14.01
CA THR A 5 -20.98 16.07 13.38
C THR A 5 -21.63 15.32 12.22
N THR A 6 -21.81 16.02 11.10
CA THR A 6 -22.07 15.39 9.82
C THR A 6 -20.91 14.42 9.60
N PRO A 7 -21.12 13.08 9.57
CA PRO A 7 -20.07 12.20 9.08
C PRO A 7 -19.69 12.72 7.70
N PRO A 8 -18.39 12.83 7.35
CA PRO A 8 -18.02 13.28 6.02
C PRO A 8 -18.84 12.45 5.02
N GLN A 9 -19.59 13.11 4.12
CA GLN A 9 -20.36 12.50 3.04
C GLN A 9 -19.42 11.87 1.99
N GLY A 10 -18.29 11.33 2.43
CA GLY A 10 -17.36 10.54 1.63
C GLY A 10 -17.98 9.17 1.41
N SER A 11 -17.89 8.70 0.17
CA SER A 11 -18.15 7.30 -0.10
C SER A 11 -16.99 6.47 0.47
N PHE A 12 -17.19 5.18 0.70
CA PHE A 12 -16.13 4.29 1.12
C PHE A 12 -15.78 3.32 -0.01
N GLY A 13 -14.49 3.11 -0.23
CA GLY A 13 -13.98 2.07 -1.12
C GLY A 13 -13.32 0.95 -0.32
N PHE A 14 -13.30 -0.25 -0.90
CA PHE A 14 -12.61 -1.39 -0.31
C PHE A 14 -11.32 -1.65 -1.08
N LEU A 15 -10.20 -1.73 -0.36
CA LEU A 15 -8.90 -1.96 -0.95
C LEU A 15 -8.29 -3.24 -0.37
N ARG A 16 -7.79 -4.09 -1.26
CA ARG A 16 -7.12 -5.33 -0.91
C ARG A 16 -5.86 -5.49 -1.75
N PHE A 17 -4.79 -6.01 -1.16
CA PHE A 17 -3.53 -6.21 -1.87
C PHE A 17 -3.24 -7.71 -1.98
N ALA A 18 -2.81 -8.14 -3.17
CA ALA A 18 -2.33 -9.48 -3.42
C ALA A 18 -0.83 -9.41 -3.66
N VAL A 19 -0.02 -9.86 -2.71
CA VAL A 19 1.43 -9.88 -2.81
C VAL A 19 1.91 -11.25 -3.25
N GLY A 20 2.66 -11.28 -4.34
CA GLY A 20 3.33 -12.47 -4.81
C GLY A 20 4.74 -12.20 -5.29
N THR A 21 5.40 -13.25 -5.75
CA THR A 21 6.70 -13.20 -6.43
C THR A 21 6.66 -14.01 -7.72
N ALA A 22 7.73 -13.94 -8.52
CA ALA A 22 7.81 -14.53 -9.85
C ALA A 22 6.60 -14.12 -10.72
N SER A 23 6.35 -12.82 -10.82
CA SER A 23 5.18 -12.24 -11.51
C SER A 23 3.84 -12.65 -10.89
N ASN A 24 3.75 -12.61 -9.55
CA ASN A 24 2.58 -13.00 -8.78
C ASN A 24 2.15 -14.47 -8.96
N THR A 25 3.07 -15.33 -9.41
CA THR A 25 2.85 -16.79 -9.56
C THR A 25 2.93 -17.51 -8.22
N ILE A 26 3.78 -17.00 -7.31
CA ILE A 26 3.97 -17.58 -5.98
C ILE A 26 3.43 -16.58 -4.95
N PRO A 27 2.37 -16.91 -4.21
CA PRO A 27 1.87 -16.05 -3.15
C PRO A 27 2.89 -15.90 -2.02
N LEU A 28 3.02 -14.69 -1.49
CA LEU A 28 3.94 -14.41 -0.39
C LEU A 28 3.17 -14.13 0.89
N LYS A 29 3.20 -15.09 1.82
CA LYS A 29 2.73 -14.89 3.20
C LYS A 29 3.68 -14.01 4.01
N ASP A 30 3.21 -13.35 5.05
CA ASP A 30 4.05 -12.57 5.99
C ASP A 30 4.78 -11.38 5.34
N ALA A 31 4.33 -10.93 4.17
CA ALA A 31 4.72 -9.63 3.63
C ALA A 31 3.93 -8.52 4.33
N ALA A 32 4.64 -7.52 4.84
CA ALA A 32 4.07 -6.33 5.45
C ALA A 32 3.72 -5.30 4.37
N VAL A 33 2.49 -4.79 4.42
CA VAL A 33 1.95 -3.82 3.47
C VAL A 33 1.49 -2.60 4.25
N TYR A 34 2.08 -1.45 3.93
CA TYR A 34 1.81 -0.18 4.58
C TYR A 34 1.06 0.71 3.59
N VAL A 35 -0.07 1.27 4.01
CA VAL A 35 -0.91 2.12 3.17
C VAL A 35 -0.82 3.54 3.69
N TYR A 36 -0.45 4.47 2.82
CA TYR A 36 -0.27 5.88 3.11
C TYR A 36 -1.25 6.74 2.31
N THR A 37 -1.57 7.91 2.84
CA THR A 37 -2.24 8.95 2.05
C THR A 37 -1.37 9.38 0.87
N ASP A 38 -2.00 9.78 -0.23
CA ASP A 38 -1.30 10.42 -1.34
C ASP A 38 -0.91 11.85 -0.95
N PRO A 39 0.38 12.23 -1.04
CA PRO A 39 0.82 13.57 -0.70
C PRO A 39 0.23 14.65 -1.58
N SER A 40 -0.27 14.27 -2.76
CA SER A 40 -0.98 15.18 -3.66
C SER A 40 -2.34 15.66 -3.10
N ASN A 41 -2.88 14.99 -2.07
CA ASN A 41 -4.13 15.40 -1.40
C ASN A 41 -3.91 16.38 -0.24
N GLY A 42 -2.67 16.82 0.00
CA GLY A 42 -2.32 17.77 1.06
C GLY A 42 -1.98 17.13 2.42
N ASP A 43 -2.05 15.81 2.52
CA ASP A 43 -1.52 15.05 3.66
C ASP A 43 -0.03 14.73 3.44
N GLU A 44 0.83 14.79 4.46
CA GLU A 44 2.27 14.55 4.31
C GLU A 44 2.67 13.06 4.11
N GLY A 45 1.85 12.27 3.40
CA GLY A 45 2.08 10.82 3.27
C GLY A 45 1.91 10.08 4.58
N ARG A 46 0.81 10.32 5.28
CA ARG A 46 0.52 9.74 6.60
C ARG A 46 0.18 8.26 6.46
N LEU A 47 0.77 7.43 7.33
CA LEU A 47 0.42 6.02 7.46
C LEU A 47 -1.03 5.87 7.93
N LEU A 48 -1.85 5.20 7.13
CA LEU A 48 -3.26 4.91 7.39
C LEU A 48 -3.45 3.51 7.99
N TYR A 49 -2.86 2.50 7.35
CA TYR A 49 -3.03 1.10 7.72
C TYR A 49 -1.72 0.32 7.56
N THR A 50 -1.55 -0.69 8.41
CA THR A 50 -0.50 -1.70 8.29
C THR A 50 -1.17 -3.06 8.22
N LEU A 51 -0.92 -3.76 7.13
CA LEU A 51 -1.52 -5.03 6.78
C LEU A 51 -0.44 -6.08 6.63
N MET A 52 -0.82 -7.33 6.84
CA MET A 52 0.05 -8.47 6.62
C MET A 52 -0.65 -9.45 5.69
N THR A 53 0.12 -10.08 4.82
CA THR A 53 -0.39 -11.07 3.87
C THR A 53 -0.51 -12.44 4.51
N ASN A 54 -1.62 -13.12 4.20
CA ASN A 54 -1.90 -14.48 4.66
C ASN A 54 -1.18 -15.53 3.79
N GLU A 55 -1.47 -16.82 4.02
CA GLU A 55 -0.87 -17.95 3.28
C GLU A 55 -1.12 -17.89 1.76
N ASP A 56 -2.25 -17.31 1.34
CA ASP A 56 -2.58 -17.04 -0.07
C ASP A 56 -1.87 -15.80 -0.64
N GLY A 57 -1.03 -15.13 0.14
CA GLY A 57 -0.36 -13.90 -0.27
C GLY A 57 -1.30 -12.71 -0.36
N ILE A 58 -2.45 -12.75 0.30
CA ILE A 58 -3.45 -11.68 0.22
C ILE A 58 -3.57 -10.97 1.56
N THR A 59 -3.69 -9.65 1.53
CA THR A 59 -3.97 -8.87 2.73
C THR A 59 -5.44 -8.95 3.11
N GLU A 60 -5.74 -8.51 4.34
CA GLU A 60 -7.09 -8.15 4.74
C GLU A 60 -7.63 -7.00 3.86
N THR A 61 -8.96 -6.94 3.78
CA THR A 61 -9.65 -5.88 3.05
C THR A 61 -9.84 -4.70 3.98
N ILE A 62 -9.29 -3.55 3.61
CA ILE A 62 -9.44 -2.31 4.37
C ILE A 62 -10.46 -1.39 3.71
N THR A 63 -11.11 -0.59 4.55
CA THR A 63 -12.06 0.42 4.10
C THR A 63 -11.38 1.79 4.18
N LEU A 64 -11.37 2.50 3.05
CA LEU A 64 -10.69 3.77 2.90
C LEU A 64 -11.67 4.85 2.41
N PRO A 65 -11.54 6.10 2.88
CA PRO A 65 -12.45 7.18 2.54
C PRO A 65 -12.22 7.69 1.11
N THR A 66 -13.20 7.49 0.23
CA THR A 66 -13.18 7.97 -1.16
C THR A 66 -13.93 9.31 -1.30
N PRO A 67 -13.73 10.06 -2.40
CA PRO A 67 -14.43 11.31 -2.62
C PRO A 67 -15.96 11.05 -2.71
N PRO A 68 -16.82 12.02 -2.39
CA PRO A 68 -18.27 11.88 -2.51
C PRO A 68 -18.69 11.58 -3.95
N LEU A 69 -19.54 10.57 -4.17
CA LEU A 69 -20.16 10.30 -5.48
C LEU A 69 -20.94 11.50 -6.05
N SER A 70 -21.50 12.37 -5.20
CA SER A 70 -22.22 13.58 -5.64
C SER A 70 -21.33 14.55 -6.41
N GLU A 71 -20.03 14.59 -6.14
CA GLU A 71 -19.10 15.40 -6.93
C GLU A 71 -18.83 14.74 -8.29
N SER A 72 -18.96 13.41 -8.47
CA SER A 72 -18.66 12.69 -9.73
C SER A 72 -19.63 12.91 -10.89
N PHE A 73 -20.80 13.52 -10.64
CA PHE A 73 -21.82 13.76 -11.68
C PHE A 73 -21.74 15.17 -12.30
N SER A 74 -20.86 16.03 -11.80
CA SER A 74 -20.53 17.29 -12.48
C SER A 74 -19.47 17.04 -13.56
N PRO A 75 -19.58 17.65 -14.75
CA PRO A 75 -18.55 17.57 -15.80
C PRO A 75 -17.18 18.12 -15.35
N GLU A 76 -17.14 18.82 -14.21
CA GLU A 76 -15.95 19.38 -13.55
C GLU A 76 -15.36 18.46 -12.47
N SER A 77 -15.89 17.24 -12.27
CA SER A 77 -15.36 16.30 -11.29
C SER A 77 -14.03 15.71 -11.70
N LEU A 78 -12.96 16.38 -11.30
CA LEU A 78 -11.60 16.08 -11.75
C LEU A 78 -11.05 14.74 -11.23
N LYS A 79 -11.66 14.10 -10.22
CA LYS A 79 -11.23 12.79 -9.68
C LYS A 79 -12.41 11.98 -9.10
N PRO A 80 -12.97 11.00 -9.83
CA PRO A 80 -13.99 10.09 -9.30
C PRO A 80 -13.42 8.97 -8.38
N TYR A 81 -12.12 9.02 -8.08
CA TYR A 81 -11.42 8.04 -7.25
C TYR A 81 -10.40 8.72 -6.32
N SER A 82 -10.12 8.09 -5.18
CA SER A 82 -9.00 8.49 -4.32
C SER A 82 -7.74 7.75 -4.75
N THR A 83 -6.60 8.42 -4.65
CA THR A 83 -5.27 7.81 -4.84
C THR A 83 -4.60 7.59 -3.50
N TYR A 84 -3.96 6.42 -3.33
CA TYR A 84 -3.18 6.08 -2.13
C TYR A 84 -1.80 5.57 -2.51
N ASN A 85 -0.85 5.69 -1.61
CA ASN A 85 0.44 5.05 -1.75
C ASN A 85 0.46 3.78 -0.92
N VAL A 86 1.06 2.73 -1.46
CA VAL A 86 1.29 1.48 -0.76
C VAL A 86 2.79 1.18 -0.76
N PHE A 87 3.27 0.60 0.33
CA PHE A 87 4.62 0.11 0.46
C PHE A 87 4.58 -1.32 0.94
N ALA A 88 5.13 -2.25 0.18
CA ALA A 88 5.21 -3.65 0.56
C ALA A 88 6.66 -4.01 0.85
N ALA A 89 6.89 -4.65 1.99
CA ALA A 89 8.19 -5.09 2.43
C ALA A 89 8.12 -6.51 3.01
N LYS A 90 9.14 -7.31 2.70
CA LYS A 90 9.29 -8.66 3.25
C LYS A 90 10.77 -8.97 3.41
N GLN A 91 11.12 -9.69 4.48
CA GLN A 91 12.50 -10.14 4.69
C GLN A 91 12.95 -11.05 3.53
N GLY A 92 14.14 -10.78 2.98
CA GLY A 92 14.68 -11.51 1.83
C GLY A 92 14.14 -11.04 0.47
N PHE A 93 13.27 -10.03 0.43
CA PHE A 93 12.73 -9.42 -0.79
C PHE A 93 13.06 -7.93 -0.84
N TYR A 94 13.10 -7.40 -2.06
CA TYR A 94 13.23 -5.98 -2.31
C TYR A 94 11.90 -5.29 -1.99
N PRO A 95 11.90 -4.25 -1.15
CA PRO A 95 10.69 -3.51 -0.87
C PRO A 95 10.19 -2.82 -2.14
N THR A 96 8.89 -2.89 -2.38
CA THR A 96 8.25 -2.28 -3.55
C THR A 96 7.19 -1.30 -3.10
N GLU A 97 7.22 -0.11 -3.68
CA GLU A 97 6.20 0.90 -3.49
C GLU A 97 5.25 0.95 -4.70
N GLY A 98 3.95 0.94 -4.42
CA GLY A 98 2.90 1.23 -5.39
C GLY A 98 2.40 2.64 -5.17
N ARG A 99 2.81 3.59 -6.00
CA ARG A 99 2.29 4.96 -5.95
C ARG A 99 0.99 5.06 -6.75
N THR A 100 0.10 5.96 -6.34
CA THR A 100 -1.11 6.32 -7.10
C THR A 100 -2.09 5.15 -7.31
N VAL A 101 -2.31 4.36 -6.26
CA VAL A 101 -3.28 3.26 -6.28
C VAL A 101 -4.71 3.82 -6.33
N PRO A 102 -5.49 3.58 -7.39
CA PRO A 102 -6.84 4.12 -7.52
C PRO A 102 -7.83 3.31 -6.68
N LEU A 103 -8.60 4.00 -5.86
CA LEU A 103 -9.68 3.46 -5.08
C LEU A 103 -11.01 4.10 -5.49
N PHE A 104 -11.91 3.24 -5.95
CA PHE A 104 -13.25 3.63 -6.37
C PHE A 104 -14.26 3.43 -5.23
N PRO A 105 -15.25 4.33 -5.11
CA PRO A 105 -16.32 4.21 -4.13
C PRO A 105 -17.19 2.96 -4.38
N GLY A 106 -17.51 2.22 -3.33
CA GLY A 106 -18.49 1.12 -3.36
C GLY A 106 -18.02 -0.18 -4.01
N ILE A 107 -16.78 -0.27 -4.51
CA ILE A 107 -16.22 -1.51 -5.07
C ILE A 107 -14.98 -1.98 -4.31
N THR A 108 -14.66 -3.27 -4.44
CA THR A 108 -13.42 -3.86 -3.92
C THR A 108 -12.36 -3.85 -5.00
N SER A 109 -11.34 -3.01 -4.81
CA SER A 109 -10.17 -2.93 -5.67
C SER A 109 -9.11 -3.90 -5.15
N ILE A 110 -8.68 -4.84 -6.00
CA ILE A 110 -7.62 -5.80 -5.69
C ILE A 110 -6.37 -5.38 -6.45
N GLN A 111 -5.30 -5.08 -5.71
CA GLN A 111 -4.06 -4.56 -6.27
C GLN A 111 -2.96 -5.62 -6.17
N PRO A 112 -2.47 -6.15 -7.30
CA PRO A 112 -1.35 -7.09 -7.30
C PRO A 112 -0.04 -6.34 -7.02
N ILE A 113 0.77 -6.88 -6.14
CA ILE A 113 2.11 -6.40 -5.79
C ILE A 113 3.09 -7.54 -6.03
N ASN A 114 4.03 -7.33 -6.95
CA ASN A 114 5.06 -8.30 -7.20
C ASN A 114 6.36 -7.92 -6.48
N LEU A 115 6.74 -8.70 -5.48
CA LEU A 115 8.03 -8.56 -4.79
C LEU A 115 9.11 -9.35 -5.50
N ILE A 116 10.29 -8.74 -5.58
CA ILE A 116 11.48 -9.33 -6.19
C ILE A 116 12.35 -9.90 -5.07
N PRO A 117 12.67 -11.20 -5.04
CA PRO A 117 13.54 -11.76 -4.01
C PRO A 117 14.97 -11.27 -4.23
N LEU A 118 15.64 -10.93 -3.14
CA LEU A 118 17.01 -10.43 -3.17
C LEU A 118 17.99 -11.46 -3.73
N SER A 119 17.67 -12.75 -3.61
CA SER A 119 18.45 -13.86 -4.18
C SER A 119 18.51 -13.85 -5.71
N GLU A 120 17.50 -13.27 -6.38
CA GLU A 120 17.44 -13.16 -7.84
C GLU A 120 18.08 -11.87 -8.35
N MET A 121 18.49 -10.95 -7.45
CA MET A 121 19.16 -9.71 -7.84
C MET A 121 20.69 -9.88 -7.80
N PRO A 122 21.37 -9.92 -8.97
CA PRO A 122 22.83 -9.92 -9.00
C PRO A 122 23.34 -8.57 -8.48
N GLY A 123 23.91 -8.56 -7.28
CA GLY A 123 24.55 -7.37 -6.68
C GLY A 123 23.82 -6.73 -5.50
N ALA A 124 22.78 -7.36 -4.93
CA ALA A 124 22.25 -6.92 -3.64
C ALA A 124 23.40 -6.94 -2.61
N PRO A 125 23.63 -5.85 -1.84
CA PRO A 125 24.64 -5.88 -0.80
C PRO A 125 24.25 -6.98 0.18
N ALA A 126 25.10 -8.00 0.31
CA ALA A 126 25.04 -8.90 1.44
C ALA A 126 24.92 -8.04 2.70
N PRO A 127 24.09 -8.41 3.69
CA PRO A 127 24.06 -7.70 4.95
C PRO A 127 25.51 -7.65 5.40
N LYS A 128 26.06 -6.43 5.40
CA LYS A 128 27.40 -6.09 5.86
C LYS A 128 27.54 -6.73 7.24
N GLU A 129 28.15 -7.92 7.28
CA GLU A 129 28.75 -8.43 8.49
C GLU A 129 29.71 -7.34 8.90
N GLU A 130 29.33 -6.63 9.95
CA GLU A 130 30.16 -5.68 10.65
C GLU A 130 31.39 -6.47 11.09
N SER A 131 32.43 -6.45 10.24
CA SER A 131 33.75 -7.01 10.54
C SER A 131 34.22 -6.33 11.81
N SER A 132 33.97 -7.01 12.92
CA SER A 132 34.39 -6.63 14.26
C SER A 132 35.83 -6.19 14.21
N GLY A 133 36.07 -4.98 14.70
CA GLY A 133 37.34 -4.31 14.65
C GLY A 133 38.47 -5.18 15.18
N ARG A 134 39.50 -5.35 14.34
CA ARG A 134 40.84 -5.71 14.77
C ARG A 134 41.73 -4.51 14.49
N LEU A 135 41.71 -3.54 15.41
CA LEU A 135 42.85 -2.65 15.60
C LEU A 135 43.93 -3.51 16.26
N GLU A 136 44.98 -3.83 15.53
CA GLU A 136 46.23 -4.25 16.16
C GLU A 136 47.15 -3.02 16.31
N PRO A 137 47.85 -2.91 17.45
CA PRO A 137 48.62 -1.73 17.84
C PRO A 137 49.92 -1.54 17.04
#